data_AF-A0A431VPP6-F1
#
_entry.id   AF-A0A431VPP6-F1
#
_cell.length_a   1.000
_cell.length_b   1.000
_cell.length_c   1.000
_cell.angle_alpha   90.00
_cell.angle_beta   90.00
_cell.angle_gamma   90.00
#
_symmetry.space_group_name_H-M   'P 1'
#
loop_
_entity.id
_entity.type
_entity.pdbx_description
1 polymer ?
#
loop_
_entity_poly.entity_id
_entity_poly.type
_entity_poly.pdbx_seq_one_letter_code
_entity_poly.pdbx_strand_id
1 'polypeptide(L)'
;MWLPAAQAQRSQAAEPLLTVTDPAGDAQGDGNLQLPTQPAIPAEALDLRSFEVWPREGGGLTFRVGFGTLENPWNAPGGFSAQTLDIFVKTQSGGQTGLADLNMRTAGGGWQYHLRVTGFGSHWTHASEEPLTGLDTAEETSGEAERPANLPAAPRVRTEGGNTLVIETDLGAGQYAYWVTSSVYSPFSRGGVLVPGGSGTFALTSPSGDGSGPVPVDLLMEEASPQPFNLGVADPVGELRDFRPGLLWGLGLLGLATGVGAGAALWRTPREQVQRSGPN
;
A
#
# COMPACT_ATOMS: atom_id res chain seq x y z
N MET A 1 31.99 41.41 -28.79
CA MET A 1 30.56 41.05 -28.78
C MET A 1 30.46 39.68 -28.13
N TRP A 2 30.15 39.65 -26.83
CA TRP A 2 30.04 38.41 -26.05
C TRP A 2 28.69 37.75 -26.35
N LEU A 3 28.70 36.48 -26.75
CA LEU A 3 27.50 35.64 -26.81
C LEU A 3 27.31 35.01 -25.41
N PRO A 4 26.14 35.10 -24.77
CA PRO A 4 25.91 34.36 -23.55
C PRO A 4 25.80 32.86 -23.86
N ALA A 5 26.54 32.06 -23.11
CA ALA A 5 26.39 30.62 -23.09
C ALA A 5 24.95 30.28 -22.68
N ALA A 6 24.21 29.61 -23.56
CA ALA A 6 22.92 29.02 -23.22
C ALA A 6 23.17 27.97 -22.12
N GLN A 7 22.70 28.27 -20.91
CA GLN A 7 22.58 27.28 -19.86
C GLN A 7 21.60 26.21 -20.34
N ALA A 8 22.16 25.07 -20.77
CA ALA A 8 21.39 23.85 -20.94
C ALA A 8 20.89 23.44 -19.55
N GLN A 9 19.65 23.81 -19.24
CA GLN A 9 18.91 23.29 -18.11
C GLN A 9 18.71 21.79 -18.36
N ARG A 10 19.65 20.97 -17.89
CA ARG A 10 19.45 19.53 -17.78
C ARG A 10 18.36 19.34 -16.74
N SER A 11 17.13 19.15 -17.18
CA SER A 11 16.08 18.57 -16.35
C SER A 11 16.63 17.25 -15.83
N GLN A 12 16.96 17.18 -14.55
CA GLN A 12 17.30 15.94 -13.89
C GLN A 12 16.02 15.12 -13.93
N ALA A 13 15.99 14.04 -14.74
CA ALA A 13 14.85 13.13 -14.72
C ALA A 13 14.68 12.68 -13.27
N ALA A 14 13.48 12.87 -12.71
CA ALA A 14 13.17 12.33 -11.40
C ALA A 14 13.39 10.81 -11.45
N GLU A 15 13.98 10.21 -10.42
CA GLU A 15 14.10 8.76 -10.29
C GLU A 15 12.93 8.23 -9.45
N PRO A 16 12.49 6.97 -9.63
CA PRO A 16 11.48 6.38 -8.78
C PRO A 16 11.97 6.25 -7.33
N LEU A 17 11.08 6.48 -6.36
CA LEU A 17 11.33 6.25 -4.93
C LEU A 17 11.37 4.76 -4.61
N LEU A 18 10.66 3.95 -5.39
CA LEU A 18 10.55 2.50 -5.29
C LEU A 18 10.29 1.93 -6.69
N THR A 19 10.97 0.84 -7.01
CA THR A 19 10.69 -0.01 -8.17
C THR A 19 10.73 -1.45 -7.70
N VAL A 20 9.64 -2.17 -7.92
CA VAL A 20 9.52 -3.60 -7.64
C VAL A 20 9.08 -4.28 -8.93
N THR A 21 9.73 -5.38 -9.27
CA THR A 21 9.38 -6.21 -10.42
C THR A 21 8.69 -7.46 -9.92
N ASP A 22 7.66 -7.87 -10.65
CA ASP A 22 6.94 -9.10 -10.42
C ASP A 22 7.32 -10.12 -11.51
N PRO A 23 7.38 -11.42 -11.19
CA PRO A 23 7.57 -12.47 -12.17
C PRO A 23 6.46 -12.54 -13.24
N ALA A 24 6.56 -13.56 -14.08
CA ALA A 24 5.68 -13.74 -15.21
C ALA A 24 4.88 -15.01 -15.08
N GLY A 25 3.57 -14.91 -15.26
CA GLY A 25 2.67 -16.07 -15.36
C GLY A 25 2.36 -16.71 -14.01
N ASP A 26 2.47 -15.97 -12.92
CA ASP A 26 2.18 -16.37 -11.54
C ASP A 26 0.85 -15.85 -11.00
N ALA A 27 0.03 -15.20 -11.84
CA ALA A 27 -1.40 -14.94 -11.60
C ALA A 27 -2.26 -16.21 -11.51
N GLN A 28 -2.04 -17.03 -10.48
CA GLN A 28 -2.72 -18.29 -10.21
C GLN A 28 -3.09 -18.46 -8.72
N GLY A 29 -2.80 -17.46 -7.88
CA GLY A 29 -3.04 -17.49 -6.45
C GLY A 29 -2.32 -18.65 -5.76
N ASP A 30 -3.08 -19.55 -5.15
CA ASP A 30 -2.57 -20.77 -4.52
C ASP A 30 -2.18 -21.88 -5.52
N GLY A 31 -2.36 -21.63 -6.83
CA GLY A 31 -2.11 -22.55 -7.93
C GLY A 31 -3.31 -23.43 -8.30
N ASN A 32 -4.45 -23.30 -7.62
CA ASN A 32 -5.64 -24.09 -7.88
C ASN A 32 -6.84 -23.29 -8.39
N LEU A 33 -6.69 -21.98 -8.56
CA LEU A 33 -7.74 -21.12 -9.07
C LEU A 33 -7.98 -21.38 -10.56
N GLN A 34 -9.26 -21.46 -10.96
CA GLN A 34 -9.65 -21.46 -12.37
C GLN A 34 -10.45 -20.21 -12.69
N LEU A 35 -9.94 -19.43 -13.65
CA LEU A 35 -10.54 -18.17 -14.06
C LEU A 35 -11.92 -18.37 -14.70
N PRO A 36 -12.81 -17.36 -14.61
CA PRO A 36 -14.05 -17.35 -15.37
C PRO A 36 -13.80 -17.53 -16.87
N THR A 37 -14.68 -18.30 -17.50
CA THR A 37 -14.69 -18.50 -18.95
C THR A 37 -15.65 -17.55 -19.66
N GLN A 38 -16.52 -16.86 -18.90
CA GLN A 38 -17.45 -15.86 -19.41
C GLN A 38 -17.48 -14.63 -18.49
N PRO A 39 -17.09 -13.44 -18.99
CA PRO A 39 -16.28 -13.25 -20.19
C PRO A 39 -14.93 -13.97 -20.04
N ALA A 40 -14.29 -14.32 -21.16
CA ALA A 40 -12.94 -14.87 -21.09
C ALA A 40 -11.97 -13.78 -20.63
N ILE A 41 -11.32 -14.01 -19.48
CA ILE A 41 -10.30 -13.11 -18.93
C ILE A 41 -8.95 -13.84 -19.04
N PRO A 42 -7.99 -13.33 -19.83
CA PRO A 42 -6.67 -13.94 -19.89
C PRO A 42 -5.94 -13.71 -18.56
N ALA A 43 -5.17 -14.70 -18.10
CA ALA A 43 -4.37 -14.58 -16.88
C ALA A 43 -3.42 -13.37 -16.93
N GLU A 44 -2.89 -13.05 -18.11
CA GLU A 44 -2.06 -11.86 -18.36
C GLU A 44 -2.74 -10.52 -18.00
N ALA A 45 -4.08 -10.46 -17.97
CA ALA A 45 -4.80 -9.27 -17.54
C ALA A 45 -4.84 -9.10 -16.01
N LEU A 46 -4.49 -10.15 -15.27
CA LEU A 46 -4.44 -10.21 -13.81
C LEU A 46 -2.99 -10.22 -13.31
N ASP A 47 -2.05 -10.69 -14.14
CA ASP A 47 -0.61 -10.80 -13.90
C ASP A 47 0.05 -9.43 -13.76
N LEU A 48 0.45 -9.09 -12.54
CA LEU A 48 1.27 -7.94 -12.20
C LEU A 48 2.66 -8.14 -12.82
N ARG A 49 3.33 -7.01 -13.10
CA ARG A 49 4.66 -7.00 -13.74
C ARG A 49 5.61 -6.06 -13.05
N SER A 50 5.08 -4.95 -12.58
CA SER A 50 5.86 -3.96 -11.88
C SER A 50 4.99 -3.06 -11.03
N PHE A 51 5.63 -2.52 -10.00
CA PHE A 51 5.10 -1.43 -9.21
C PHE A 51 6.19 -0.38 -9.02
N GLU A 52 5.91 0.83 -9.46
CA GLU A 52 6.83 1.95 -9.30
C GLU A 52 6.14 3.12 -8.61
N VAL A 53 6.87 3.79 -7.72
CA VAL A 53 6.41 4.97 -7.00
C VAL A 53 7.27 6.15 -7.39
N TRP A 54 6.67 7.14 -8.03
CA TRP A 54 7.36 8.33 -8.51
C TRP A 54 6.95 9.56 -7.72
N PRO A 55 7.90 10.44 -7.36
CA PRO A 55 7.53 11.74 -6.81
C PRO A 55 6.90 12.60 -7.92
N ARG A 56 5.83 13.34 -7.59
CA ARG A 56 5.20 14.27 -8.54
C ARG A 56 5.67 15.70 -8.29
N GLU A 57 5.95 16.45 -9.37
CA GLU A 57 6.18 17.89 -9.29
C GLU A 57 4.97 18.59 -8.68
N GLY A 58 5.19 19.47 -7.70
CA GLY A 58 4.10 20.13 -6.95
C GLY A 58 3.54 19.29 -5.78
N GLY A 59 4.10 18.11 -5.51
CA GLY A 59 3.73 17.25 -4.39
C GLY A 59 2.79 16.11 -4.79
N GLY A 60 2.75 15.06 -3.97
CA GLY A 60 2.02 13.82 -4.26
C GLY A 60 2.93 12.69 -4.74
N LEU A 61 2.32 11.53 -4.98
CA LEU A 61 2.98 10.36 -5.55
C LEU A 61 2.23 9.89 -6.80
N THR A 62 2.97 9.40 -7.79
CA THR A 62 2.42 8.68 -8.94
C THR A 62 2.77 7.21 -8.80
N PHE A 63 1.76 6.34 -8.75
CA PHE A 63 1.95 4.90 -8.83
C PHE A 63 1.83 4.46 -10.28
N ARG A 64 2.82 3.70 -10.77
CA ARG A 64 2.75 3.01 -12.06
C ARG A 64 2.68 1.52 -11.78
N VAL A 65 1.63 0.87 -12.25
CA VAL A 65 1.42 -0.57 -12.06
C VAL A 65 1.39 -1.22 -13.43
N GLY A 66 2.37 -2.06 -13.71
CA GLY A 66 2.45 -2.85 -14.94
C GLY A 66 1.68 -4.15 -14.80
N PHE A 67 1.02 -4.55 -15.88
CA PHE A 67 0.36 -5.84 -16.07
C PHE A 67 0.88 -6.53 -17.33
N GLY A 68 0.61 -7.82 -17.50
CA GLY A 68 0.85 -8.52 -18.77
C GLY A 68 0.10 -7.87 -19.94
N THR A 69 -1.18 -7.54 -19.72
CA THR A 69 -2.03 -6.75 -20.62
C THR A 69 -3.12 -6.01 -19.82
N LEU A 70 -3.71 -4.95 -20.38
CA LEU A 70 -4.96 -4.39 -19.88
C LEU A 70 -6.11 -4.77 -20.82
N GLU A 71 -7.06 -5.55 -20.31
CA GLU A 71 -8.26 -5.95 -21.05
C GLU A 71 -9.49 -5.19 -20.57
N ASN A 72 -10.43 -4.93 -21.48
CA ASN A 72 -11.68 -4.22 -21.16
C ASN A 72 -12.95 -4.99 -21.56
N PRO A 73 -13.16 -6.22 -21.06
CA PRO A 73 -14.31 -7.06 -21.45
C PRO A 73 -15.67 -6.42 -21.12
N TRP A 74 -15.72 -5.54 -20.12
CA TRP A 74 -16.94 -4.84 -19.68
C TRP A 74 -17.10 -3.43 -20.26
N ASN A 75 -16.23 -3.02 -21.20
CA ASN A 75 -16.24 -1.69 -21.82
C ASN A 75 -16.32 -0.54 -20.79
N ALA A 76 -15.56 -0.66 -19.71
CA ALA A 76 -15.52 0.32 -18.65
C ALA A 76 -14.81 1.61 -19.12
N PRO A 77 -15.22 2.78 -18.59
CA PRO A 77 -14.73 4.07 -19.05
C PRO A 77 -13.23 4.30 -18.79
N GLY A 78 -12.65 3.60 -17.81
CA GLY A 78 -11.22 3.66 -17.49
C GLY A 78 -10.31 2.97 -18.51
N GLY A 79 -10.86 2.27 -19.50
CA GLY A 79 -10.08 1.60 -20.55
C GLY A 79 -9.59 0.18 -20.20
N PHE A 80 -9.93 -0.33 -19.02
CA PHE A 80 -9.67 -1.70 -18.56
C PHE A 80 -10.84 -2.14 -17.67
N SER A 81 -11.08 -3.44 -17.51
CA SER A 81 -12.11 -3.96 -16.61
C SER A 81 -11.97 -5.42 -16.20
N ALA A 82 -10.89 -6.10 -16.59
CA ALA A 82 -10.64 -7.47 -16.16
C ALA A 82 -10.28 -7.57 -14.68
N GLN A 83 -9.50 -6.61 -14.18
CA GLN A 83 -8.92 -6.61 -12.85
C GLN A 83 -9.49 -5.54 -11.92
N THR A 84 -9.43 -5.85 -10.63
CA THR A 84 -9.49 -4.91 -9.52
C THR A 84 -8.12 -4.87 -8.87
N LEU A 85 -7.51 -3.69 -8.89
CA LEU A 85 -6.20 -3.42 -8.31
C LEU A 85 -6.38 -2.85 -6.92
N ASP A 86 -5.72 -3.45 -5.93
CA ASP A 86 -5.67 -2.96 -4.56
C ASP A 86 -4.24 -2.58 -4.18
N ILE A 87 -4.07 -1.38 -3.62
CA ILE A 87 -2.81 -0.86 -3.10
C ILE A 87 -3.04 -0.44 -1.65
N PHE A 88 -2.48 -1.19 -0.71
CA PHE A 88 -2.46 -0.85 0.70
C PHE A 88 -1.17 -0.11 1.02
N VAL A 89 -1.27 0.98 1.78
CA VAL A 89 -0.14 1.87 2.07
C VAL A 89 0.04 1.99 3.57
N LYS A 90 1.23 1.60 4.05
CA LYS A 90 1.70 1.84 5.40
C LYS A 90 2.51 3.12 5.46
N THR A 91 1.95 4.11 6.14
CA THR A 91 2.53 5.45 6.32
C THR A 91 3.09 5.68 7.71
N GLN A 92 2.74 4.82 8.68
CA GLN A 92 3.21 4.90 10.06
C GLN A 92 3.14 3.51 10.75
N SER A 93 3.61 3.44 11.99
CA SER A 93 3.46 2.25 12.83
C SER A 93 1.98 2.03 13.21
N GLY A 94 1.62 0.77 13.50
CA GLY A 94 0.23 0.37 13.72
C GLY A 94 -0.53 0.17 12.41
N GLY A 95 -1.86 0.36 12.45
CA GLY A 95 -2.76 0.19 11.29
C GLY A 95 -3.56 -1.11 11.30
N GLN A 96 -4.34 -1.30 10.23
CA GLN A 96 -5.13 -2.52 10.02
C GLN A 96 -4.28 -3.62 9.41
N THR A 97 -4.52 -4.85 9.85
CA THR A 97 -3.76 -6.02 9.36
C THR A 97 -4.57 -6.89 8.41
N GLY A 98 -5.90 -6.80 8.41
CA GLY A 98 -6.72 -7.45 7.39
C GLY A 98 -6.69 -6.65 6.08
N LEU A 99 -6.54 -7.33 4.95
CA LEU A 99 -6.53 -6.72 3.62
C LEU A 99 -7.96 -6.63 3.08
N ALA A 100 -8.77 -5.78 3.71
CA ALA A 100 -10.17 -5.54 3.33
C ALA A 100 -10.99 -6.84 3.17
N ASP A 101 -11.66 -7.01 2.03
CA ASP A 101 -12.46 -8.16 1.61
C ASP A 101 -11.63 -9.23 0.86
N LEU A 102 -10.29 -9.19 0.96
CA LEU A 102 -9.42 -10.08 0.18
C LEU A 102 -9.11 -11.43 0.85
N ASN A 103 -9.65 -11.69 2.04
CA ASN A 103 -9.34 -12.88 2.86
C ASN A 103 -7.83 -13.08 3.11
N MET A 104 -7.08 -11.98 3.15
CA MET A 104 -5.64 -11.98 3.43
C MET A 104 -5.29 -11.02 4.56
N ARG A 105 -4.10 -11.18 5.13
CA ARG A 105 -3.55 -10.35 6.19
C ARG A 105 -2.16 -9.86 5.82
N THR A 106 -1.72 -8.78 6.44
CA THR A 106 -0.36 -8.25 6.27
C THR A 106 0.64 -8.93 7.21
N ALA A 107 1.85 -9.18 6.72
CA ALA A 107 3.03 -9.41 7.54
C ALA A 107 3.70 -8.08 7.91
N GLY A 108 4.45 -8.03 9.02
CA GLY A 108 5.32 -6.89 9.32
C GLY A 108 4.63 -5.56 9.70
N GLY A 109 3.34 -5.57 10.03
CA GLY A 109 2.59 -4.41 10.55
C GLY A 109 1.27 -4.18 9.79
N GLY A 110 0.62 -3.04 10.02
CA GLY A 110 -0.64 -2.71 9.37
C GLY A 110 -0.55 -1.54 8.39
N TRP A 111 -1.57 -1.39 7.56
CA TRP A 111 -1.73 -0.28 6.61
C TRP A 111 -2.59 0.83 7.21
N GLN A 112 -2.50 2.04 6.64
CA GLN A 112 -3.32 3.20 7.00
C GLN A 112 -4.30 3.57 5.89
N TYR A 113 -3.86 3.46 4.64
CA TYR A 113 -4.70 3.76 3.49
C TYR A 113 -4.79 2.54 2.59
N HIS A 114 -5.98 2.32 2.04
CA HIS A 114 -6.25 1.32 1.02
C HIS A 114 -6.82 2.05 -0.20
N LEU A 115 -6.16 1.92 -1.34
CA LEU A 115 -6.63 2.41 -2.62
C LEU A 115 -7.07 1.22 -3.46
N ARG A 116 -8.34 1.18 -3.82
CA ARG A 116 -8.88 0.25 -4.80
C ARG A 116 -9.15 0.95 -6.11
N VAL A 117 -8.74 0.34 -7.22
CA VAL A 117 -8.84 0.87 -8.57
C VAL A 117 -9.48 -0.16 -9.50
N THR A 118 -10.53 0.25 -10.19
CA THR A 118 -11.26 -0.54 -11.18
C THR A 118 -11.46 0.27 -12.45
N GLY A 119 -11.91 -0.39 -13.52
CA GLY A 119 -12.32 0.27 -14.77
C GLY A 119 -13.41 1.33 -14.62
N PHE A 120 -14.18 1.27 -13.53
CA PHE A 120 -15.34 2.12 -13.29
C PHE A 120 -15.07 3.26 -12.30
N GLY A 121 -13.90 3.26 -11.65
CA GLY A 121 -13.53 4.27 -10.68
C GLY A 121 -12.51 3.77 -9.66
N SER A 122 -12.17 4.67 -8.73
CA SER A 122 -11.24 4.38 -7.64
C SER A 122 -11.76 4.93 -6.32
N HIS A 123 -11.37 4.31 -5.22
CA HIS A 123 -11.76 4.73 -3.87
C HIS A 123 -10.62 4.54 -2.88
N TRP A 124 -10.52 5.49 -1.96
CA TRP A 124 -9.66 5.39 -0.79
C TRP A 124 -10.50 4.98 0.42
N THR A 125 -9.95 4.08 1.22
CA THR A 125 -10.46 3.68 2.53
C THR A 125 -9.35 3.93 3.55
N HIS A 126 -9.70 4.46 4.73
CA HIS A 126 -8.75 4.61 5.83
C HIS A 126 -8.90 3.46 6.83
N ALA A 127 -7.80 3.04 7.46
CA ALA A 127 -7.74 1.93 8.41
C ALA A 127 -8.66 2.08 9.64
N SER A 128 -9.12 3.29 9.95
CA SER A 128 -10.12 3.53 11.01
C SER A 128 -11.55 3.25 10.60
N GLU A 129 -11.81 3.07 9.30
CA GLU A 129 -13.10 2.68 8.78
C GLU A 129 -13.24 1.16 8.89
N GLU A 130 -14.43 0.69 9.26
CA GLU A 130 -14.72 -0.75 9.24
C GLU A 130 -14.51 -1.28 7.81
N PRO A 131 -13.79 -2.40 7.63
CA PRO A 131 -13.63 -3.00 6.32
C PRO A 131 -15.01 -3.26 5.70
N LEU A 132 -15.13 -3.08 4.38
CA LEU A 132 -16.30 -3.53 3.62
C LEU A 132 -16.34 -5.06 3.65
N THR A 133 -16.77 -5.65 4.76
CA THR A 133 -16.99 -7.10 4.89
C THR A 133 -18.26 -7.46 4.11
N GLY A 134 -18.29 -8.69 3.58
CA GLY A 134 -19.22 -9.16 2.55
C GLY A 134 -20.73 -9.13 2.87
N LEU A 135 -21.49 -9.73 1.94
CA LEU A 135 -22.95 -9.86 1.93
C LEU A 135 -23.56 -10.17 3.32
N ASP A 136 -24.68 -9.51 3.62
CA ASP A 136 -25.57 -9.71 4.78
C ASP A 136 -25.24 -8.94 6.08
N THR A 137 -25.49 -7.63 6.06
CA THR A 137 -26.52 -6.98 6.91
C THR A 137 -26.56 -5.50 6.56
N ALA A 138 -27.37 -5.14 5.56
CA ALA A 138 -27.69 -3.75 5.27
C ALA A 138 -28.61 -3.20 6.37
N GLU A 139 -28.04 -2.73 7.48
CA GLU A 139 -28.57 -1.50 8.06
C GLU A 139 -28.03 -0.37 7.17
N GLU A 140 -28.88 0.07 6.23
CA GLU A 140 -28.72 1.36 5.55
C GLU A 140 -28.77 2.45 6.62
N THR A 141 -27.63 2.70 7.26
CA THR A 141 -27.42 3.98 7.94
C THR A 141 -27.23 4.99 6.81
N SER A 142 -28.34 5.60 6.40
CA SER A 142 -28.43 6.76 5.53
C SER A 142 -27.88 8.02 6.21
N GLY A 143 -26.69 7.90 6.80
CA GLY A 143 -25.85 9.01 7.20
C GLY A 143 -24.74 9.09 6.17
N GLU A 144 -24.59 10.26 5.56
CA GLU A 144 -23.37 10.65 4.87
C GLU A 144 -22.20 10.40 5.84
N ALA A 145 -21.53 9.24 5.74
CA ALA A 145 -20.37 8.95 6.55
C ALA A 145 -19.35 10.03 6.18
N GLU A 146 -19.12 10.96 7.10
CA GLU A 146 -18.30 12.14 6.88
C GLU A 146 -16.91 11.65 6.48
N ARG A 147 -16.55 11.82 5.19
CA ARG A 147 -15.26 11.37 4.64
C ARG A 147 -14.16 11.77 5.62
N PRO A 148 -13.41 10.82 6.20
CA PRO A 148 -12.36 11.15 7.16
C PRO A 148 -11.51 12.30 6.63
N ALA A 149 -11.35 13.35 7.43
CA ALA A 149 -10.61 14.56 7.04
C ALA A 149 -9.18 14.28 6.55
N ASN A 150 -8.65 13.08 6.85
CA ASN A 150 -7.31 12.64 6.52
C ASN A 150 -7.24 11.74 5.25
N LEU A 151 -8.34 11.46 4.57
CA LEU A 151 -8.31 10.71 3.31
C LEU A 151 -7.68 11.56 2.18
N PRO A 152 -6.73 11.02 1.40
CA PRO A 152 -6.25 11.67 0.20
C PRO A 152 -7.40 11.99 -0.76
N ALA A 153 -7.24 13.00 -1.62
CA ALA A 153 -8.19 13.26 -2.69
C ALA A 153 -8.32 12.05 -3.62
N ALA A 154 -9.44 12.00 -4.37
CA ALA A 154 -9.64 10.93 -5.35
C ALA A 154 -8.49 10.96 -6.38
N PRO A 155 -7.82 9.83 -6.63
CA PRO A 155 -6.68 9.81 -7.52
C PRO A 155 -7.12 9.90 -8.98
N ARG A 156 -6.21 10.36 -9.84
CA ARG A 156 -6.43 10.33 -11.30
C ARG A 156 -5.81 9.07 -11.87
N VAL A 157 -6.62 8.21 -12.45
CA VAL A 157 -6.21 6.95 -13.06
C VAL A 157 -6.24 7.09 -14.58
N ARG A 158 -5.17 6.66 -15.25
CA ARG A 158 -5.10 6.55 -16.71
C ARG A 158 -4.36 5.29 -17.12
N THR A 159 -4.62 4.79 -18.32
CA THR A 159 -3.85 3.72 -18.94
C THR A 159 -2.71 4.28 -19.78
N GLU A 160 -1.55 3.63 -19.78
CA GLU A 160 -0.40 3.96 -20.61
C GLU A 160 0.12 2.69 -21.29
N GLY A 161 0.47 2.77 -22.57
CA GLY A 161 1.11 1.66 -23.30
C GLY A 161 0.26 0.39 -23.48
N GLY A 162 -1.02 0.40 -23.07
CA GLY A 162 -1.92 -0.77 -23.15
C GLY A 162 -1.69 -1.83 -22.06
N ASN A 163 -0.73 -1.64 -21.16
CA ASN A 163 -0.41 -2.60 -20.11
C ASN A 163 -0.12 -1.95 -18.74
N THR A 164 -0.12 -0.62 -18.64
CA THR A 164 0.27 0.11 -17.43
C THR A 164 -0.87 0.98 -16.92
N LEU A 165 -1.17 0.89 -15.63
CA LEU A 165 -2.01 1.87 -14.92
C LEU A 165 -1.13 2.93 -14.29
N VAL A 166 -1.42 4.20 -14.59
CA VAL A 166 -0.78 5.36 -13.97
C VAL A 166 -1.78 6.07 -13.08
N ILE A 167 -1.46 6.14 -11.80
CA ILE A 167 -2.34 6.58 -10.74
C ILE A 167 -1.68 7.77 -10.04
N GLU A 168 -2.19 8.97 -10.28
CA GLU A 168 -1.71 10.17 -9.61
C GLU A 168 -2.48 10.38 -8.31
N THR A 169 -1.76 10.44 -7.20
CA THR A 169 -2.33 10.58 -5.86
C THR A 169 -1.87 11.88 -5.20
N ASP A 170 -2.65 12.34 -4.23
CA ASP A 170 -2.26 13.45 -3.35
C ASP A 170 -1.65 12.96 -2.04
N LEU A 171 -1.23 11.69 -1.99
CA LEU A 171 -0.49 11.14 -0.87
C LEU A 171 0.87 11.85 -0.78
N GLY A 172 1.18 12.45 0.37
CA GLY A 172 2.41 13.20 0.56
C GLY A 172 3.67 12.41 0.19
N ALA A 173 4.67 13.08 -0.37
CA ALA A 173 5.93 12.44 -0.74
C ALA A 173 6.57 11.80 0.50
N GLY A 174 6.96 10.53 0.38
CA GLY A 174 7.52 9.74 1.46
C GLY A 174 7.92 8.36 0.98
N GLN A 175 8.70 7.66 1.81
CA GLN A 175 9.00 6.25 1.62
C GLN A 175 8.04 5.45 2.49
N TYR A 176 7.19 4.65 1.84
CA TYR A 176 6.16 3.84 2.46
C TYR A 176 6.40 2.37 2.15
N ALA A 177 5.72 1.52 2.90
CA ALA A 177 5.59 0.11 2.56
C ALA A 177 4.21 -0.14 1.95
N TYR A 178 4.15 -1.08 1.01
CA TYR A 178 2.97 -1.34 0.20
C TYR A 178 2.62 -2.83 0.16
N TRP A 179 1.33 -3.12 -0.01
CA TRP A 179 0.87 -4.41 -0.50
C TRP A 179 0.04 -4.14 -1.76
N VAL A 180 0.37 -4.82 -2.85
CA VAL A 180 -0.26 -4.59 -4.15
C VAL A 180 -0.82 -5.92 -4.64
N THR A 181 -2.13 -5.98 -4.88
CA THR A 181 -2.80 -7.21 -5.28
C THR A 181 -3.67 -7.00 -6.51
N SER A 182 -3.85 -8.06 -7.29
CA SER A 182 -4.72 -8.09 -8.46
C SER A 182 -5.77 -9.18 -8.29
N SER A 183 -7.04 -8.79 -8.36
CA SER A 183 -8.20 -9.67 -8.27
C SER A 183 -9.03 -9.60 -9.54
N VAL A 184 -9.85 -10.61 -9.83
CA VAL A 184 -10.81 -10.53 -10.93
C VAL A 184 -11.91 -9.52 -10.58
N TYR A 185 -12.24 -8.62 -11.51
CA TYR A 185 -13.32 -7.65 -11.31
C TYR A 185 -14.69 -8.35 -11.31
N SER A 186 -15.56 -7.96 -10.37
CA SER A 186 -16.96 -8.38 -10.34
C SER A 186 -17.90 -7.20 -10.06
N PRO A 187 -18.85 -6.88 -10.95
CA PRO A 187 -19.86 -5.85 -10.70
C PRO A 187 -20.91 -6.30 -9.68
N PHE A 188 -20.94 -7.58 -9.31
CA PHE A 188 -21.92 -8.16 -8.37
C PHE A 188 -21.43 -8.16 -6.92
N SER A 189 -20.25 -7.61 -6.68
CA SER A 189 -19.70 -7.42 -5.34
C SER A 189 -19.60 -5.94 -5.04
N ARG A 190 -19.87 -5.56 -3.79
CA ARG A 190 -19.71 -4.16 -3.33
C ARG A 190 -18.28 -3.66 -3.52
N GLY A 191 -17.31 -4.54 -3.27
CA GLY A 191 -15.89 -4.26 -3.40
C GLY A 191 -15.36 -4.31 -4.84
N GLY A 192 -16.15 -4.73 -5.83
CA GLY A 192 -15.65 -4.91 -7.19
C GLY A 192 -14.74 -6.13 -7.38
N VAL A 193 -14.69 -7.07 -6.44
CA VAL A 193 -13.83 -8.28 -6.48
C VAL A 193 -14.67 -9.55 -6.64
N LEU A 194 -14.23 -10.46 -7.50
CA LEU A 194 -14.83 -11.79 -7.63
C LEU A 194 -14.21 -12.72 -6.58
N VAL A 195 -14.98 -13.06 -5.55
CA VAL A 195 -14.55 -14.02 -4.52
C VAL A 195 -14.50 -15.42 -5.12
N PRO A 196 -13.40 -16.18 -4.95
CA PRO A 196 -13.31 -17.55 -5.41
C PRO A 196 -14.40 -18.43 -4.78
N GLY A 197 -15.06 -19.26 -5.56
CA GLY A 197 -16.10 -20.16 -5.10
C GLY A 197 -17.23 -20.36 -6.11
N GLY A 198 -18.21 -21.17 -5.72
CA GLY A 198 -19.35 -21.48 -6.57
C GLY A 198 -18.99 -22.36 -7.77
N SER A 199 -19.82 -22.28 -8.82
CA SER A 199 -19.69 -23.12 -10.02
C SER A 199 -20.25 -22.39 -11.25
N GLY A 200 -19.87 -22.87 -12.43
CA GLY A 200 -20.34 -22.31 -13.71
C GLY A 200 -19.30 -21.43 -14.40
N THR A 201 -19.70 -20.80 -15.51
CA THR A 201 -18.78 -20.10 -16.42
C THR A 201 -18.33 -18.72 -15.93
N PHE A 202 -19.08 -18.11 -15.00
CA PHE A 202 -18.78 -16.80 -14.40
C PHE A 202 -18.00 -16.91 -13.08
N ALA A 203 -17.81 -18.13 -12.56
CA ALA A 203 -17.19 -18.36 -11.27
C ALA A 203 -15.67 -18.39 -11.40
N LEU A 204 -14.97 -17.75 -10.45
CA LEU A 204 -13.58 -18.03 -10.15
C LEU A 204 -13.58 -19.26 -9.26
N THR A 205 -13.26 -20.45 -9.78
CA THR A 205 -13.39 -21.68 -8.98
C THR A 205 -12.13 -21.96 -8.18
N SER A 206 -12.31 -22.49 -6.96
CA SER A 206 -11.25 -22.94 -6.07
C SER A 206 -11.63 -24.33 -5.52
N PRO A 207 -10.68 -25.23 -5.23
CA PRO A 207 -10.99 -26.57 -4.74
C PRO A 207 -11.80 -26.60 -3.43
N SER A 208 -11.64 -25.61 -2.55
CA SER A 208 -12.42 -25.55 -1.29
C SER A 208 -13.89 -25.22 -1.56
N GLY A 209 -14.18 -24.46 -2.63
CA GLY A 209 -15.52 -24.11 -3.09
C GLY A 209 -16.36 -23.26 -2.11
N ASP A 210 -15.80 -22.86 -0.98
CA ASP A 210 -16.50 -22.25 0.16
C ASP A 210 -16.27 -20.74 0.32
N GLY A 211 -15.44 -20.14 -0.54
CA GLY A 211 -15.12 -18.70 -0.50
C GLY A 211 -14.28 -18.26 0.68
N SER A 212 -13.66 -19.20 1.42
CA SER A 212 -12.79 -18.90 2.55
C SER A 212 -11.35 -18.57 2.16
N GLY A 213 -10.95 -18.94 0.93
CA GLY A 213 -9.59 -18.73 0.43
C GLY A 213 -9.26 -17.28 0.11
N PRO A 214 -7.97 -16.95 -0.11
CA PRO A 214 -7.53 -15.66 -0.62
C PRO A 214 -8.25 -15.29 -1.91
N VAL A 215 -8.72 -14.04 -1.99
CA VAL A 215 -9.42 -13.52 -3.17
C VAL A 215 -8.47 -13.14 -4.33
N PRO A 216 -7.30 -12.52 -4.08
CA PRO A 216 -6.42 -12.12 -5.17
C PRO A 216 -5.92 -13.32 -5.97
N VAL A 217 -5.87 -13.13 -7.28
CA VAL A 217 -5.24 -14.08 -8.20
C VAL A 217 -3.74 -13.83 -8.28
N ASP A 218 -3.32 -12.61 -7.97
CA ASP A 218 -1.92 -12.23 -7.97
C ASP A 218 -1.58 -11.22 -6.86
N LEU A 219 -0.34 -11.24 -6.41
CA LEU A 219 0.22 -10.45 -5.32
C LEU A 219 1.65 -10.07 -5.71
N LEU A 220 1.93 -8.77 -5.71
CA LEU A 220 3.26 -8.26 -6.04
C LEU A 220 4.34 -8.84 -5.12
N MET A 221 5.30 -9.55 -5.71
CA MET A 221 6.45 -10.15 -5.03
C MET A 221 7.67 -10.24 -5.94
N GLU A 222 8.88 -10.11 -5.40
CA GLU A 222 10.12 -10.20 -6.21
C GLU A 222 10.38 -11.62 -6.74
N GLU A 223 9.84 -12.63 -6.05
CA GLU A 223 9.98 -14.04 -6.42
C GLU A 223 8.63 -14.75 -6.31
N ALA A 224 8.25 -15.48 -7.36
CA ALA A 224 6.95 -16.14 -7.46
C ALA A 224 6.83 -17.24 -6.40
N SER A 225 5.79 -17.17 -5.58
CA SER A 225 5.57 -18.14 -4.50
C SER A 225 4.09 -18.30 -4.18
N PRO A 226 3.58 -19.54 -4.07
CA PRO A 226 2.22 -19.77 -3.59
C PRO A 226 2.08 -19.61 -2.07
N GLN A 227 3.19 -19.44 -1.33
CA GLN A 227 3.18 -19.40 0.15
C GLN A 227 2.27 -18.29 0.71
N PRO A 228 2.31 -17.04 0.22
CA PRO A 228 1.44 -15.98 0.73
C PRO A 228 -0.06 -16.32 0.63
N PHE A 229 -0.45 -16.98 -0.46
CA PHE A 229 -1.83 -17.43 -0.66
C PHE A 229 -2.19 -18.59 0.27
N ASN A 230 -1.33 -19.60 0.37
CA ASN A 230 -1.56 -20.73 1.29
C ASN A 230 -1.68 -20.31 2.76
N LEU A 231 -0.94 -19.28 3.16
CA LEU A 231 -0.96 -18.75 4.52
C LEU A 231 -2.02 -17.66 4.73
N GLY A 232 -2.54 -17.07 3.65
CA GLY A 232 -3.37 -15.86 3.71
C GLY A 232 -2.62 -14.67 4.28
N VAL A 233 -1.30 -14.58 4.07
CA VAL A 233 -0.43 -13.54 4.64
C VAL A 233 0.47 -12.98 3.54
N ALA A 234 0.40 -11.67 3.32
CA ALA A 234 1.20 -10.95 2.32
C ALA A 234 2.34 -10.14 2.97
N ASP A 235 3.54 -10.27 2.42
CA ASP A 235 4.69 -9.46 2.81
C ASP A 235 4.65 -8.06 2.19
N PRO A 236 5.11 -7.03 2.91
CA PRO A 236 5.19 -5.68 2.35
C PRO A 236 6.34 -5.57 1.35
N VAL A 237 6.13 -4.74 0.32
CA VAL A 237 7.21 -4.24 -0.54
C VAL A 237 7.56 -2.80 -0.16
N GLY A 238 8.83 -2.44 -0.34
CA GLY A 238 9.36 -1.13 0.07
C GLY A 238 9.58 -1.00 1.59
N GLU A 239 10.10 0.16 2.01
CA GLU A 239 10.47 0.41 3.40
C GLU A 239 9.77 1.65 3.96
N LEU A 240 9.18 1.52 5.15
CA LEU A 240 8.80 2.67 5.95
C LEU A 240 10.04 3.23 6.66
N ARG A 241 10.58 4.35 6.19
CA ARG A 241 11.63 5.09 6.93
C ARG A 241 11.04 6.10 7.90
N ASP A 242 10.58 5.61 9.05
CA ASP A 242 10.23 6.48 10.19
C ASP A 242 11.47 6.73 11.06
N PHE A 243 12.00 7.96 11.02
CA PHE A 243 13.14 8.38 11.83
C PHE A 243 12.77 8.76 13.27
N ARG A 244 11.47 8.92 13.58
CA ARG A 244 11.00 9.40 14.88
C ARG A 244 11.38 8.45 16.03
N PRO A 245 11.28 7.11 15.91
CA PRO A 245 11.75 6.22 16.95
C PRO A 245 13.25 6.39 17.25
N GLY A 246 14.08 6.52 16.21
CA GLY A 246 15.53 6.77 16.37
C GLY A 246 15.83 8.11 17.05
N LEU A 247 15.09 9.16 16.70
CA LEU A 247 15.18 10.46 17.36
C LEU A 247 14.81 10.37 18.85
N LEU A 248 13.73 9.66 19.19
CA LEU A 248 13.29 9.47 20.57
C LEU A 248 14.33 8.71 21.40
N TRP A 249 14.94 7.66 20.84
CA TRP A 249 16.07 6.98 21.46
C TRP A 249 17.27 7.90 21.67
N GLY A 250 17.61 8.71 20.67
CA GLY A 250 18.68 9.70 20.76
C GLY A 250 18.44 10.74 21.85
N LEU A 251 17.21 11.28 21.93
CA LEU A 251 16.79 12.21 22.98
C LEU A 251 16.80 11.55 24.36
N GLY A 252 16.35 10.30 24.48
CA GLY A 252 16.38 9.52 25.72
C GLY A 252 17.81 9.32 26.22
N LEU A 253 18.74 8.93 25.34
CA LEU A 253 20.16 8.76 25.68
C LEU A 253 20.81 10.10 26.07
N LEU A 254 20.49 11.19 25.37
CA LEU A 254 20.97 12.54 25.70
C LEU A 254 20.47 12.99 27.09
N GLY A 255 19.20 12.74 27.40
CA GLY A 255 18.62 13.01 28.72
C GLY A 255 19.28 12.20 29.83
N LEU A 256 19.58 10.92 29.57
CA LEU A 256 20.27 10.06 30.54
C LEU A 256 21.72 10.52 30.77
N ALA A 257 22.44 10.88 29.71
CA ALA A 257 23.81 11.39 29.79
C ALA A 257 23.91 12.72 30.55
N THR A 258 22.97 13.64 30.33
CA THR A 258 22.91 14.90 31.09
C THR A 258 22.60 14.67 32.57
N GLY A 259 21.70 13.74 32.90
CA GLY A 259 21.42 13.34 34.28
C GLY A 259 22.66 12.77 35.00
N VAL A 260 23.37 11.84 34.37
CA VAL A 260 24.61 11.25 34.93
C VAL A 260 25.71 12.31 35.08
N GLY A 261 25.87 13.19 34.09
CA GLY A 261 26.86 14.28 34.12
C GLY A 261 26.59 15.27 35.25
N ALA A 262 25.34 15.69 35.46
CA ALA A 262 24.95 16.57 36.55
C ALA A 262 25.18 15.94 37.93
N GLY A 263 24.83 14.65 38.09
CA GLY A 263 25.09 13.90 39.32
C GLY A 263 26.59 13.79 39.63
N ALA A 264 27.41 13.51 38.63
CA ALA A 264 28.87 13.44 38.79
C ALA A 264 29.50 14.81 39.13
N ALA A 265 28.98 15.90 38.55
CA ALA A 265 29.44 17.26 38.87
C ALA A 265 29.12 17.65 40.33
N LEU A 266 27.93 17.29 40.82
CA LEU A 266 27.51 17.50 42.21
C LEU A 266 28.33 16.68 43.23
N TRP A 267 28.85 15.53 42.84
CA TRP A 267 29.75 14.73 43.68
C TRP A 267 31.18 15.27 43.71
N ARG A 268 31.58 16.06 42.71
CA ARG A 268 32.92 16.63 42.59
C ARG A 268 33.06 18.01 43.22
N THR A 269 31.97 18.65 43.65
CA THR A 269 32.07 19.91 44.39
C THR A 269 32.68 19.63 45.78
N PRO A 270 33.86 20.20 46.09
CA PRO A 270 34.48 20.02 47.39
C PRO A 270 33.54 20.58 48.46
N ARG A 271 33.22 19.79 49.49
CA ARG A 271 32.58 20.32 50.69
C ARG A 271 33.59 21.25 51.36
N GLU A 272 33.44 22.56 51.16
CA GLU A 272 34.18 23.53 51.95
C GLU A 272 33.87 23.27 53.42
N GLN A 273 34.90 22.88 54.18
CA GLN A 273 34.81 22.79 55.62
C GLN A 273 34.56 24.21 56.15
N VAL A 274 33.33 24.46 56.56
CA VAL A 274 32.99 25.61 57.40
C VAL A 274 33.68 25.40 58.74
N GLN A 275 34.95 25.80 58.84
CA GLN A 275 35.62 26.02 60.12
C GLN A 275 34.94 27.23 60.76
N ARG A 276 34.03 26.94 61.70
CA ARG A 276 33.51 27.92 62.64
C ARG A 276 34.66 28.39 63.52
N SER A 277 35.16 29.59 63.27
CA SER A 277 35.86 30.40 64.24
C SER A 277 34.87 30.74 65.37
N GLY A 278 35.01 30.07 66.51
CA GLY A 278 34.39 30.50 67.77
C GLY A 278 35.28 31.55 68.45
N PRO A 279 34.74 32.65 68.98
CA PRO A 279 35.54 33.65 69.69
C PRO A 279 35.74 33.26 71.17
N ASN A 280 36.95 33.59 71.65
CA ASN A 280 37.49 33.60 73.03
C ASN A 280 37.76 32.26 73.72
#